data_AF-A0A2G8N0U1-F1
#
_entry.id   AF-A0A2G8N0U1-F1
#
_cell.length_a   1.000
_cell.length_b   1.000
_cell.length_c   1.000
_cell.angle_alpha   90.00
_cell.angle_beta   90.00
_cell.angle_gamma   90.00
#
_symmetry.space_group_name_H-M   'P 1'
#
loop_
_entity.id
_entity.type
_entity.pdbx_description
1 polymer ?
#
loop_
_entity_poly.entity_id
_entity_poly.type
_entity_poly.pdbx_seq_one_letter_code
_entity_poly.pdbx_strand_id
1 'polypeptide(L)'
;MPRNHTPSSGSDNIPTPSYKPSQQLITAIPGIPTAQAKEQAARLLDGARYLNHTGIMLGDHRRVAASHYLNMMVRALFDELEHSRPQARSPAGR
;
A
#
# COMPACT_ATOMS: atom_id res chain seq x y z
N MET A 1 -32.28 20.73 47.33
CA MET A 1 -30.89 20.46 46.89
C MET A 1 -30.95 19.53 45.69
N PRO A 2 -30.40 19.89 44.52
CA PRO A 2 -30.54 19.09 43.30
C PRO A 2 -29.44 18.03 43.21
N ARG A 3 -29.81 16.82 42.76
CA ARG A 3 -28.90 15.69 42.49
C ARG A 3 -28.31 15.85 41.08
N ASN A 4 -26.99 15.81 41.02
CA ASN A 4 -26.19 15.85 39.80
C ASN A 4 -26.35 14.55 39.02
N HIS A 5 -26.76 14.65 37.74
CA HIS A 5 -26.63 13.57 36.77
C HIS A 5 -25.71 14.07 35.64
N THR A 6 -24.41 13.82 35.79
CA THR A 6 -23.42 13.92 34.73
C THR A 6 -23.57 12.70 33.81
N PRO A 7 -23.83 12.85 32.51
CA PRO A 7 -23.75 11.71 31.60
C PRO A 7 -22.28 11.30 31.44
N SER A 8 -22.08 10.00 31.67
CA SER A 8 -20.87 9.23 31.52
C SER A 8 -20.07 9.61 30.27
N SER A 9 -18.78 9.90 30.48
CA SER A 9 -17.77 10.02 29.43
C SER A 9 -17.72 8.73 28.62
N GLY A 10 -18.36 8.73 27.45
CA GLY A 10 -18.21 7.69 26.46
C GLY A 10 -16.75 7.65 26.05
N SER A 11 -16.02 6.67 26.57
CA SER A 11 -14.69 6.33 26.09
C SER A 11 -14.86 5.84 24.66
N ASP A 12 -14.66 6.75 23.71
CA ASP A 12 -14.58 6.47 22.29
C ASP A 12 -13.51 5.39 22.07
N ASN A 13 -13.93 4.14 22.01
CA ASN A 13 -13.15 3.03 21.50
C ASN A 13 -13.05 3.23 19.98
N ILE A 14 -12.29 4.23 19.54
CA ILE A 14 -11.87 4.34 18.14
C ILE A 14 -10.94 3.14 17.92
N PRO A 15 -11.31 2.16 17.07
CA PRO A 15 -10.39 1.09 16.72
C PRO A 15 -9.23 1.75 15.99
N THR A 16 -8.09 1.87 16.65
CA THR A 16 -6.85 2.26 15.99
C THR A 16 -6.62 1.25 14.85
N PRO A 17 -6.55 1.67 13.59
CA PRO A 17 -6.27 0.75 12.50
C PRO A 17 -4.89 0.16 12.74
N SER A 18 -4.86 -1.08 13.23
CA SER A 18 -3.66 -1.91 13.30
C SER A 18 -3.33 -2.27 11.86
N TYR A 19 -2.56 -1.40 11.21
CA TYR A 19 -1.97 -1.67 9.91
C TYR A 19 -0.97 -2.80 10.13
N LYS A 20 -1.45 -4.05 9.95
CA LYS A 20 -0.59 -5.22 9.85
C LYS A 20 0.53 -4.91 8.85
N PRO A 21 1.77 -5.34 9.11
CA PRO A 21 2.85 -5.17 8.14
C PRO A 21 2.33 -5.65 6.79
N SER A 22 2.40 -4.75 5.80
CA SER A 22 1.81 -4.94 4.49
C SER A 22 2.19 -6.31 3.97
N GLN A 23 1.24 -7.25 3.96
CA GLN A 23 1.44 -8.52 3.29
C GLN A 23 1.89 -8.19 1.87
N GLN A 24 2.98 -8.81 1.43
CA GLN A 24 3.52 -8.62 0.10
C GLN A 24 2.60 -9.35 -0.89
N LEU A 25 1.45 -8.73 -1.17
CA LEU A 25 0.40 -9.29 -2.01
C LEU A 25 0.70 -9.14 -3.50
N ILE A 26 1.67 -8.29 -3.84
CA ILE A 26 2.12 -8.04 -5.22
C ILE A 26 3.62 -8.34 -5.26
N THR A 27 4.01 -9.19 -6.21
CA THR A 27 5.40 -9.55 -6.49
C THR A 27 5.62 -9.57 -8.00
N ALA A 28 6.86 -9.44 -8.43
CA ALA A 28 7.22 -9.55 -9.83
C ALA A 28 7.32 -11.02 -10.25
N ILE A 29 6.81 -11.34 -11.45
CA ILE A 29 6.95 -12.69 -12.01
C ILE A 29 8.44 -12.93 -12.31
N PRO A 30 9.07 -14.00 -11.79
CA PRO A 30 10.46 -14.29 -12.10
C PRO A 30 10.70 -14.39 -13.61
N GLY A 31 11.78 -13.78 -14.09
CA GLY A 31 12.17 -13.82 -15.51
C GLY A 31 11.56 -12.71 -16.38
N ILE A 32 10.66 -11.87 -15.87
CA ILE A 32 10.26 -10.65 -16.59
C ILE A 32 11.37 -9.58 -16.49
N PRO A 33 11.63 -8.82 -17.56
CA PRO A 33 12.54 -7.67 -17.48
C PRO A 33 12.07 -6.67 -16.43
N THR A 34 12.99 -6.19 -15.59
CA THR A 34 12.68 -5.19 -14.55
C THR A 34 11.99 -3.96 -15.14
N ALA A 35 12.36 -3.52 -16.35
CA ALA A 35 11.70 -2.41 -17.03
C ALA A 35 10.20 -2.67 -17.27
N GLN A 36 9.85 -3.89 -17.69
CA GLN A 36 8.46 -4.29 -17.89
C GLN A 36 7.73 -4.39 -16.55
N ALA A 37 8.36 -4.93 -15.51
CA ALA A 37 7.78 -4.98 -14.17
C ALA A 37 7.48 -3.56 -13.65
N LYS A 38 8.40 -2.61 -13.85
CA LYS A 38 8.23 -1.20 -13.49
C LYS A 38 7.09 -0.53 -14.28
N GLU A 39 6.93 -0.85 -15.56
CA GLU A 39 5.80 -0.36 -16.37
C GLU A 39 4.46 -0.87 -15.82
N GLN A 40 4.36 -2.17 -15.49
CA GLN A 40 3.14 -2.73 -14.91
C GLN A 40 2.83 -2.14 -13.53
N ALA A 41 3.86 -1.93 -12.70
CA ALA A 41 3.73 -1.24 -11.43
C ALA A 41 3.21 0.21 -11.60
N ALA A 42 3.65 0.93 -12.63
CA ALA A 42 3.15 2.28 -12.91
C ALA A 42 1.64 2.29 -13.23
N ARG A 43 1.14 1.29 -13.96
CA ARG A 43 -0.31 1.15 -14.23
C ARG A 43 -1.13 0.96 -12.95
N LEU A 44 -0.57 0.26 -11.95
CA LEU A 44 -1.21 0.12 -10.64
C LEU A 44 -1.29 1.45 -9.90
N LEU A 45 -0.27 2.32 -10.02
CA LEU A 45 -0.31 3.67 -9.44
C LEU A 45 -1.37 4.55 -10.10
N ASP A 46 -1.60 4.41 -11.41
CA ASP A 46 -2.68 5.12 -12.09
C ASP A 46 -4.05 4.66 -11.56
N GLY A 47 -4.21 3.36 -11.33
CA GLY A 47 -5.40 2.80 -10.65
C GLY A 47 -5.58 3.35 -9.24
N ALA A 48 -4.50 3.45 -8.45
CA ALA A 48 -4.54 4.04 -7.12
C ALA A 48 -4.95 5.53 -7.18
N ARG A 49 -4.41 6.30 -8.13
CA ARG A 49 -4.78 7.72 -8.34
C ARG A 49 -6.27 7.85 -8.67
N TYR A 50 -6.81 7.00 -9.54
CA TYR A 50 -8.23 6.99 -9.88
C TYR A 50 -9.13 6.67 -8.66
N LEU A 51 -8.75 5.67 -7.86
CA LEU A 51 -9.48 5.32 -6.64
C LEU A 51 -9.46 6.47 -5.62
N ASN A 52 -8.31 7.13 -5.45
CA ASN A 52 -8.22 8.29 -4.57
C ASN A 52 -9.13 9.43 -5.05
N HIS A 53 -9.01 9.79 -6.34
CA HIS A 53 -9.76 10.89 -6.92
C HIS A 53 -11.28 10.65 -6.84
N THR A 54 -11.75 9.49 -7.30
CA THR A 54 -13.17 9.15 -7.25
C THR A 54 -13.68 8.92 -5.83
N GLY A 55 -12.83 8.40 -4.93
CA GLY A 55 -13.15 8.27 -3.51
C GLY A 55 -13.42 9.62 -2.86
N ILE A 56 -12.56 10.61 -3.10
CA ILE A 56 -12.76 11.98 -2.60
C ILE A 56 -14.03 12.59 -3.20
N MET A 57 -14.22 12.49 -4.52
CA MET A 57 -15.39 13.06 -5.19
C MET A 57 -16.72 12.48 -4.70
N LEU A 58 -16.75 11.19 -4.35
CA LEU A 58 -17.96 10.48 -3.93
C LEU A 58 -18.12 10.40 -2.41
N GLY A 59 -17.18 10.91 -1.63
CA GLY A 59 -17.15 10.71 -0.17
C GLY A 59 -16.95 9.24 0.24
N ASP A 60 -16.41 8.40 -0.64
CA ASP A 60 -16.17 6.98 -0.39
C ASP A 60 -14.78 6.77 0.22
N HIS A 61 -14.74 6.74 1.55
CA HIS A 61 -13.51 6.52 2.32
C HIS A 61 -12.86 5.15 2.04
N ARG A 62 -13.62 4.14 1.59
CA ARG A 62 -13.05 2.82 1.27
C ARG A 62 -12.17 2.89 0.04
N ARG A 63 -12.58 3.64 -0.98
CA ARG A 63 -11.75 3.88 -2.18
C ARG A 63 -10.49 4.65 -1.87
N VAL A 64 -10.58 5.66 -1.01
CA VAL A 64 -9.41 6.41 -0.53
C VAL A 64 -8.46 5.48 0.21
N ALA A 65 -8.94 4.68 1.16
CA ALA A 65 -8.13 3.72 1.89
C ALA A 65 -7.47 2.67 0.97
N ALA A 66 -8.22 2.14 -0.01
CA ALA A 66 -7.70 1.20 -0.99
C ALA A 66 -6.56 1.81 -1.83
N SER A 67 -6.69 3.08 -2.22
CA SER A 67 -5.63 3.79 -2.96
C SER A 67 -4.33 3.89 -2.17
N HIS A 68 -4.42 4.20 -0.87
CA HIS A 68 -3.24 4.27 0.00
C HIS A 68 -2.57 2.91 0.14
N TYR A 69 -3.38 1.86 0.32
CA TYR A 69 -2.86 0.50 0.43
C TYR A 69 -2.16 0.05 -0.86
N LEU A 70 -2.75 0.31 -2.03
CA LEU A 70 -2.13 0.03 -3.33
C LEU A 70 -0.81 0.78 -3.51
N ASN A 71 -0.76 2.07 -3.16
CA ASN A 71 0.47 2.86 -3.23
C ASN A 71 1.59 2.26 -2.37
N MET A 72 1.28 1.78 -1.17
CA MET A 72 2.27 1.13 -0.29
C MET A 72 2.78 -0.18 -0.88
N MET A 73 1.90 -1.02 -1.43
CA MET A 73 2.31 -2.28 -2.06
C MET A 73 3.18 -2.07 -3.29
N VAL A 74 2.85 -1.08 -4.13
CA VAL A 74 3.64 -0.77 -5.33
C VAL A 74 5.01 -0.21 -4.96
N ARG A 75 5.12 0.58 -3.89
CA ARG A 75 6.41 1.05 -3.36
C ARG A 75 7.28 -0.11 -2.91
N ALA A 76 6.71 -1.03 -2.11
CA ALA A 76 7.44 -2.22 -1.68
C ALA A 76 7.90 -3.08 -2.87
N LEU A 77 7.08 -3.19 -3.93
CA LEU A 77 7.46 -3.87 -5.17
C LEU A 77 8.62 -3.17 -5.89
N PHE A 78 8.63 -1.84 -5.96
CA PHE A 78 9.76 -1.10 -6.55
C PHE A 78 11.05 -1.32 -5.74
N ASP A 79 10.95 -1.27 -4.41
CA ASP A 79 12.09 -1.56 -3.54
C ASP A 79 12.62 -2.97 -3.81
N GLU A 80 11.75 -3.98 -3.87
CA GLU A 80 12.12 -5.37 -4.21
C GLU A 80 12.83 -5.46 -5.57
N LEU A 81 12.29 -4.81 -6.60
CA LEU A 81 12.85 -4.81 -7.96
C LEU A 81 14.23 -4.14 -8.05
N GLU A 82 14.51 -3.13 -7.21
CA GLU A 82 15.82 -2.48 -7.16
C GLU A 82 16.86 -3.33 -6.44
N HIS A 83 16.46 -4.05 -5.39
CA HIS A 83 17.33 -4.97 -4.65
C HIS A 83 17.53 -6.32 -5.36
N SER A 84 16.65 -6.69 -6.29
CA SER A 84 16.72 -7.94 -7.06
C SER A 84 17.77 -7.94 -8.19
N ARG A 85 18.58 -6.87 -8.32
CA ARG A 85 19.60 -6.79 -9.38
C ARG A 85 20.60 -7.95 -9.22
N PRO A 86 20.73 -8.84 -10.22
CA PRO A 86 21.64 -9.97 -10.11
C PRO A 86 23.06 -9.43 -10.01
N GLN A 87 23.73 -9.80 -8.93
CA GLN A 87 25.18 -9.69 -8.81
C GLN A 87 25.75 -10.47 -10.01
N ALA A 88 26.32 -9.78 -10.98
CA ALA A 88 27.01 -10.40 -12.10
C ALA A 88 28.14 -11.26 -11.52
N ARG A 89 27.89 -12.57 -11.36
CA ARG A 89 28.94 -13.53 -11.09
C ARG A 89 29.80 -13.58 -12.35
N SER A 90 30.93 -12.89 -12.25
CA SER A 90 32.04 -12.91 -13.20
C SER A 90 32.29 -14.34 -13.68
N PRO A 91 32.50 -14.59 -14.99
CA PRO A 91 32.92 -15.89 -15.46
C PRO A 91 34.34 -16.13 -14.94
N ALA A 92 34.46 -16.93 -13.88
CA ALA A 92 35.74 -17.49 -13.47
C ALA A 92 36.11 -18.57 -14.49
N GLY A 93 36.80 -18.16 -15.55
CA GLY A 93 37.58 -19.06 -16.36
C GLY A 93 38.80 -19.53 -15.56
N ARG A 94 38.89 -20.84 -15.33
CA ARG A 94 40.13 -21.63 -15.42
C ARG A 94 39.80 -23.11 -15.39
#